data_AF-A0A2P2LI40-F1
#
_entry.id   AF-A0A2P2LI40-F1
#
_cell.length_a   1.000
_cell.length_b   1.000
_cell.length_c   1.000
_cell.angle_alpha   90.00
_cell.angle_beta   90.00
_cell.angle_gamma   90.00
#
_symmetry.space_group_name_H-M   'P 1'
#
loop_
_entity.id
_entity.type
_entity.pdbx_description
1 polymer ?
#
loop_
_entity_poly.entity_id
_entity_poly.type
_entity_poly.pdbx_seq_one_letter_code
_entity_poly.pdbx_strand_id
1 'polypeptide(L)'
;MILALSNLRFRVFCFFPLLIVHVICLVVPTIHGPFVNILMLQGYDSIPKEIPDPKAREPDDWDEEENGIWKPPKIPNPAYKGPWKPKRIKNPNYKGKWRIPYIDNPEFEDDPDLYVLKPIKYVGIEVWQVKAGSVFDNILVSDDPEYAKQVVQEVFANREIEKEAFEEAEKIRKAREEQEAERARQEGERRRRERGYDRHSRYRDRYRKHNPRDYWDDYHDEL
;
A
#
# COMPACT_ATOMS: atom_id res chain seq x y z
N MET A 1 33.12 13.41 29.11
CA MET A 1 32.79 14.84 29.03
C MET A 1 32.73 15.23 27.56
N ILE A 2 31.56 15.68 27.09
CA ILE A 2 31.34 16.58 25.93
C ILE A 2 31.61 15.96 24.53
N LEU A 3 30.80 16.09 23.48
CA LEU A 3 29.41 16.47 23.20
C LEU A 3 29.16 15.97 21.76
N ALA A 4 27.91 15.66 21.44
CA ALA A 4 27.43 15.33 20.11
C ALA A 4 27.42 16.55 19.17
N LEU A 5 27.74 16.36 17.88
CA LEU A 5 27.36 17.28 16.79
C LEU A 5 26.97 16.50 15.52
N SER A 6 25.65 16.42 15.33
CA SER A 6 24.87 16.58 14.10
C SER A 6 25.53 16.40 12.71
N ASN A 7 25.01 15.38 12.02
CA ASN A 7 24.61 15.33 10.60
C ASN A 7 24.98 16.53 9.70
N LEU A 8 25.86 16.31 8.72
CA LEU A 8 25.91 17.11 7.49
C LEU A 8 26.05 16.18 6.28
N ARG A 9 24.95 16.00 5.54
CA ARG A 9 24.95 15.39 4.20
C ARG A 9 25.37 16.46 3.19
N PHE A 10 26.57 16.34 2.63
CA PHE A 10 26.97 17.12 1.47
C PHE A 10 26.29 16.56 0.22
N ARG A 11 25.35 17.31 -0.35
CA ARG A 11 24.82 17.08 -1.71
C ARG A 11 25.65 17.95 -2.66
N VAL A 12 26.55 17.33 -3.41
CA VAL A 12 27.26 17.97 -4.52
C VAL A 12 26.23 18.24 -5.61
N PHE A 13 25.83 19.49 -5.79
CA PHE A 13 25.10 19.94 -6.97
C PHE A 13 26.11 20.53 -7.95
N CYS A 14 26.38 19.81 -9.03
CA CYS A 14 27.11 20.33 -10.19
C CYS A 14 26.27 21.45 -10.83
N PHE A 15 26.71 22.70 -10.68
CA PHE A 15 26.18 23.83 -11.44
C PHE A 15 26.78 23.78 -12.85
N PHE A 16 26.01 23.26 -13.81
CA PHE A 16 26.24 23.56 -15.22
C PHE A 16 25.82 25.02 -15.48
N PRO A 17 26.66 25.84 -16.16
CA PRO A 17 26.27 27.19 -16.51
C PRO A 17 25.20 27.14 -17.60
N LEU A 18 23.95 27.43 -17.20
CA LEU A 18 22.85 27.66 -18.13
C LEU A 18 23.18 28.89 -18.98
N LEU A 19 23.59 28.62 -20.22
CA LEU A 19 23.54 29.59 -21.31
C LEU A 19 22.10 30.12 -21.39
N ILE A 20 21.95 31.39 -21.04
CA ILE A 20 20.69 32.13 -21.07
C ILE A 20 20.31 32.30 -22.54
N VAL A 21 19.65 31.27 -23.10
CA VAL A 21 18.87 31.45 -24.32
C VAL A 21 17.68 32.29 -23.90
N HIS A 22 17.71 33.57 -24.28
CA HIS A 22 16.56 34.46 -24.19
C HIS A 22 15.41 33.82 -24.98
N VAL A 23 14.59 33.02 -24.29
CA VAL A 23 13.24 32.72 -24.72
C VAL A 23 12.52 34.06 -24.66
N ILE A 24 12.52 34.77 -25.79
CA ILE A 24 11.56 35.84 -26.04
C ILE A 24 10.21 35.15 -26.00
N CYS A 25 9.66 35.06 -24.80
CA CYS A 25 8.29 34.67 -24.55
C CYS A 25 7.49 35.83 -25.14
N LEU A 26 7.19 35.73 -26.44
CA LEU A 26 6.13 36.51 -27.04
C LEU A 26 4.90 36.14 -26.23
N VAL A 27 4.58 37.00 -25.25
CA VAL A 27 3.29 37.05 -24.60
C VAL A 27 2.32 37.18 -25.77
N VAL A 28 1.78 36.05 -26.23
CA VAL A 28 0.67 36.07 -27.18
C VAL A 28 -0.40 36.81 -26.39
N PRO A 29 -0.72 38.07 -26.75
CA PRO A 29 -1.77 38.77 -26.04
C PRO A 29 -2.99 37.88 -26.17
N THR A 30 -3.56 37.48 -25.03
CA THR A 30 -4.81 36.74 -25.01
C THR A 30 -5.81 37.66 -25.71
N ILE A 31 -6.03 37.43 -27.01
CA ILE A 31 -7.02 38.17 -27.78
C ILE A 31 -8.34 37.73 -27.16
N HIS A 32 -8.81 38.54 -26.21
CA HIS A 32 -10.18 38.47 -25.76
C HIS A 32 -10.98 38.84 -27.00
N GLY A 33 -11.45 37.82 -27.72
CA GLY A 33 -12.39 37.99 -28.82
C GLY A 33 -13.55 38.86 -28.37
N PRO A 34 -14.30 39.48 -29.30
CA PRO A 34 -15.31 40.48 -28.97
C PRO A 34 -16.15 39.99 -27.79
N PHE A 35 -16.09 40.73 -26.68
CA PHE A 35 -16.86 40.45 -25.47
C PHE A 35 -18.33 40.43 -25.88
N VAL A 36 -18.86 39.23 -26.13
CA VAL A 36 -20.30 39.03 -26.20
C VAL A 36 -20.77 39.37 -24.80
N ASN A 37 -21.56 40.45 -24.66
CA ASN A 37 -22.07 40.94 -23.38
C ASN A 37 -22.88 39.83 -22.66
N ILE A 38 -22.21 39.01 -21.86
CA ILE A 38 -22.84 38.04 -20.95
C ILE A 38 -22.80 38.68 -19.57
N LEU A 39 -23.70 39.64 -19.33
CA LEU A 39 -23.81 40.30 -18.03
C LEU A 39 -24.44 39.32 -17.02
N MET A 40 -23.83 39.22 -15.83
CA MET A 40 -24.39 38.51 -14.68
C MET A 40 -25.72 39.16 -14.27
N LEU A 41 -26.74 38.37 -13.95
CA LEU A 41 -27.96 38.92 -13.34
C LEU A 41 -27.60 39.53 -11.97
N GLN A 42 -28.02 40.78 -11.73
CA GLN A 42 -27.84 41.45 -10.45
C GLN A 42 -28.42 40.60 -9.30
N GLY A 43 -27.61 40.38 -8.25
CA GLY A 43 -28.00 39.63 -7.05
C GLY A 43 -27.59 38.15 -7.01
N TYR A 44 -26.93 37.62 -8.04
CA TYR A 44 -26.42 36.23 -8.05
C TYR A 44 -25.32 35.98 -6.99
N ASP A 45 -24.44 36.96 -6.77
CA ASP A 45 -23.35 36.88 -5.78
C ASP A 45 -23.82 37.11 -4.33
N SER A 46 -25.05 37.60 -4.14
CA SER A 46 -25.60 37.94 -2.83
C SER A 46 -26.23 36.74 -2.10
N ILE A 47 -26.29 35.56 -2.73
CA ILE A 47 -26.90 34.35 -2.16
C ILE A 47 -25.84 33.61 -1.32
N PRO A 48 -26.03 33.44 0.01
CA PRO A 48 -25.08 32.72 0.86
C PRO A 48 -25.07 31.22 0.52
N LYS A 49 -23.87 30.62 0.53
CA LYS A 49 -23.65 29.18 0.24
C LYS A 49 -24.30 28.26 1.28
N GLU A 50 -24.36 28.71 2.51
CA GLU A 50 -24.83 27.93 3.65
C GLU A 50 -25.84 28.75 4.45
N ILE A 51 -26.96 28.12 4.80
CA ILE A 51 -28.00 28.68 5.68
C ILE A 51 -28.05 27.84 6.96
N PRO A 52 -28.32 28.43 8.13
CA PRO A 52 -28.60 27.66 9.34
C PRO A 52 -29.77 26.69 9.12
N ASP A 53 -29.67 25.45 9.59
CA ASP A 53 -30.75 24.48 9.46
C ASP A 53 -31.99 24.93 10.27
N PRO A 54 -33.14 25.20 9.62
CA PRO A 54 -34.35 25.61 10.32
C PRO A 54 -34.99 24.48 11.15
N LYS A 55 -34.55 23.23 10.98
CA LYS A 55 -35.05 22.05 11.72
C LYS A 55 -34.14 21.60 12.85
N ALA A 56 -32.93 22.12 12.95
CA ALA A 56 -32.03 21.76 14.03
C ALA A 56 -32.53 22.39 15.34
N ARG A 57 -32.69 21.55 16.36
CA ARG A 57 -32.91 21.96 17.75
C ARG A 57 -31.70 21.56 18.57
N GLU A 58 -31.47 22.30 19.63
CA GLU A 58 -30.43 22.00 20.60
C GLU A 58 -30.68 20.62 21.23
N PRO A 59 -29.65 19.76 21.36
CA PRO A 59 -29.77 18.50 22.08
C PRO A 59 -30.09 18.74 23.56
N ASP A 60 -30.92 17.88 24.15
CA ASP A 60 -31.34 18.00 25.57
C ASP A 60 -30.16 17.86 26.57
N ASP A 61 -29.04 17.27 26.15
CA ASP A 61 -27.82 17.08 26.95
C ASP A 61 -26.73 18.14 26.68
N TRP A 62 -27.08 19.29 26.05
CA TRP A 62 -26.12 20.37 25.81
C TRP A 62 -25.92 21.25 27.05
N ASP A 63 -24.68 21.45 27.47
CA ASP A 63 -24.32 22.35 28.56
C ASP A 63 -23.61 23.60 28.01
N GLU A 64 -24.27 24.77 28.10
CA GLU A 64 -23.75 26.04 27.60
C GLU A 64 -22.52 26.57 28.38
N GLU A 65 -22.34 26.15 29.64
CA GLU A 65 -21.21 26.57 30.49
C GLU A 65 -19.94 25.78 30.15
N GLU A 66 -20.07 24.49 29.83
CA GLU A 66 -18.95 23.64 29.39
C GLU A 66 -18.68 23.70 27.88
N ASN A 67 -19.73 23.80 27.03
CA ASN A 67 -19.63 23.66 25.56
C ASN A 67 -19.88 24.98 24.79
N GLY A 68 -20.32 26.05 25.46
CA GLY A 68 -20.60 27.36 24.88
C GLY A 68 -21.97 27.44 24.18
N ILE A 69 -22.32 28.65 23.68
CA ILE A 69 -23.61 28.91 23.01
C ILE A 69 -23.78 27.99 21.79
N TRP A 70 -24.81 27.15 21.82
CA TRP A 70 -25.12 26.23 20.74
C TRP A 70 -25.42 26.99 19.43
N LYS A 71 -24.81 26.53 18.33
CA LYS A 71 -25.04 27.08 16.99
C LYS A 71 -25.60 25.98 16.09
N PRO A 72 -26.73 26.21 15.40
CA PRO A 72 -27.30 25.20 14.53
C PRO A 72 -26.34 24.82 13.40
N PRO A 73 -26.29 23.55 13.00
CA PRO A 73 -25.51 23.11 11.86
C PRO A 73 -25.94 23.88 10.61
N LYS A 74 -24.95 24.27 9.80
CA LYS A 74 -25.20 24.97 8.54
C LYS A 74 -25.48 23.95 7.44
N ILE A 75 -26.60 24.11 6.74
CA ILE A 75 -26.99 23.29 5.58
C ILE A 75 -26.71 24.04 4.27
N PRO A 76 -26.42 23.33 3.17
CA PRO A 76 -26.24 23.95 1.87
C PRO A 76 -27.54 24.65 1.45
N ASN A 77 -27.45 25.91 1.04
CA ASN A 77 -28.60 26.68 0.59
C ASN A 77 -29.10 26.13 -0.76
N PRO A 78 -30.36 25.64 -0.87
CA PRO A 78 -30.89 25.11 -2.13
C PRO A 78 -30.98 26.17 -3.24
N ALA A 79 -31.00 27.46 -2.90
CA ALA A 79 -31.01 28.56 -3.87
C ALA A 79 -29.60 28.93 -4.38
N TYR A 80 -28.53 28.44 -3.74
CA TYR A 80 -27.15 28.73 -4.14
C TYR A 80 -26.72 27.85 -5.32
N LYS A 81 -26.62 28.46 -6.50
CA LYS A 81 -26.26 27.77 -7.76
C LYS A 81 -24.74 27.67 -8.00
N GLY A 82 -23.92 27.95 -6.98
CA GLY A 82 -22.46 28.04 -7.12
C GLY A 82 -22.02 29.38 -7.71
N PRO A 83 -20.71 29.72 -7.69
CA PRO A 83 -20.21 30.98 -8.25
C PRO A 83 -20.54 31.09 -9.74
N TRP A 84 -20.98 32.27 -10.19
CA TRP A 84 -21.37 32.48 -11.58
C TRP A 84 -20.16 32.28 -12.48
N LYS A 85 -20.34 31.52 -13.57
CA LYS A 85 -19.30 31.34 -14.60
C LYS A 85 -19.87 31.73 -15.97
N PRO A 86 -19.22 32.63 -16.72
CA PRO A 86 -19.67 32.97 -18.06
C PRO A 86 -19.63 31.72 -18.97
N LYS A 87 -20.57 31.64 -19.92
CA LYS A 87 -20.59 30.55 -20.89
C LYS A 87 -19.36 30.64 -21.79
N ARG A 88 -18.57 29.56 -21.83
CA ARG A 88 -17.39 29.48 -22.73
C ARG A 88 -17.86 29.27 -24.17
N ILE A 89 -17.57 30.24 -25.03
CA ILE A 89 -17.84 30.15 -26.48
C ILE A 89 -16.58 29.59 -27.17
N LYS A 90 -16.77 28.71 -28.17
CA LYS A 90 -15.64 28.21 -28.96
C LYS A 90 -15.03 29.38 -29.75
N ASN A 91 -13.72 29.58 -29.63
CA ASN A 91 -13.03 30.63 -30.38
C ASN A 91 -12.93 30.23 -31.87
N PRO A 92 -13.56 30.98 -32.80
CA PRO A 92 -13.49 30.68 -34.24
C PRO A 92 -12.06 30.80 -34.80
N ASN A 93 -11.17 31.54 -34.15
CA ASN A 93 -9.77 31.73 -34.56
C ASN A 93 -8.81 30.70 -33.94
N TYR A 94 -9.31 29.65 -33.29
CA TYR A 94 -8.46 28.64 -32.66
C TYR A 94 -7.83 27.70 -33.69
N LYS A 95 -6.51 27.81 -33.90
CA LYS A 95 -5.73 26.99 -34.86
C LYS A 95 -5.28 25.61 -34.32
N GLY A 96 -5.87 25.15 -33.22
CA GLY A 96 -5.44 23.94 -32.53
C GLY A 96 -4.33 24.19 -31.51
N LYS A 97 -3.95 23.14 -30.78
CA LYS A 97 -2.85 23.21 -29.82
C LYS A 97 -1.54 23.28 -30.61
N TRP A 98 -0.79 24.36 -30.44
CA TRP A 98 0.53 24.49 -31.04
C TRP A 98 1.41 23.28 -30.66
N ARG A 99 2.10 22.70 -31.65
CA ARG A 99 3.05 21.60 -31.47
C ARG A 99 4.37 22.01 -32.09
N ILE A 100 5.46 21.61 -31.43
CA ILE A 100 6.81 21.78 -31.96
C ILE A 100 6.93 20.86 -33.19
N PRO A 101 7.40 21.35 -34.35
CA PRO A 101 7.65 20.49 -35.51
C PRO A 101 8.74 19.48 -35.15
N TYR A 102 8.55 18.22 -35.54
CA TYR A 102 9.62 17.25 -35.46
C TYR A 102 10.71 17.64 -36.45
N ILE A 103 11.94 17.78 -35.94
CA ILE A 103 13.16 18.00 -36.71
C ILE A 103 13.96 16.72 -36.55
N ASP A 104 14.52 16.21 -37.64
CA ASP A 104 15.34 15.00 -37.60
C ASP A 104 16.60 15.26 -36.77
N ASN A 105 16.93 14.32 -35.88
CA ASN A 105 18.08 14.44 -35.00
C ASN A 105 19.38 14.20 -35.80
N PRO A 106 20.29 15.18 -35.92
CA PRO A 106 21.55 15.00 -36.65
C PRO A 106 22.50 13.98 -36.00
N GLU A 107 22.32 13.68 -34.72
CA GLU A 107 23.13 12.72 -33.96
C GLU A 107 22.56 11.29 -34.01
N PHE A 108 21.50 11.04 -34.79
CA PHE A 108 20.96 9.69 -34.94
C PHE A 108 21.80 8.90 -35.94
N GLU A 109 22.38 7.81 -35.48
CA GLU A 109 23.07 6.82 -36.30
C GLU A 109 22.39 5.46 -36.11
N ASP A 110 22.13 4.77 -37.23
CA ASP A 110 21.60 3.40 -37.21
C ASP A 110 22.79 2.43 -37.13
N ASP A 111 22.92 1.71 -36.01
CA ASP A 111 24.02 0.80 -35.75
C ASP A 111 23.59 -0.65 -36.06
N PRO A 112 24.04 -1.24 -37.19
CA PRO A 112 23.71 -2.61 -37.55
C PRO A 112 24.39 -3.65 -36.65
N ASP A 113 25.45 -3.28 -35.92
CA ASP A 113 26.25 -4.17 -35.09
C ASP A 113 25.80 -4.16 -33.61
N LEU A 114 24.65 -3.56 -33.31
CA LEU A 114 24.09 -3.47 -31.96
C LEU A 114 23.99 -4.83 -31.23
N TYR A 115 23.80 -5.92 -31.97
CA TYR A 115 23.71 -7.29 -31.43
C TYR A 115 25.05 -8.03 -31.36
N VAL A 116 26.12 -7.46 -31.92
CA VAL A 116 27.45 -8.06 -31.93
C VAL A 116 28.17 -7.71 -30.64
N LEU A 117 28.06 -8.61 -29.66
CA LEU A 117 28.74 -8.47 -28.38
C LEU A 117 30.18 -8.96 -28.45
N LYS A 118 31.06 -8.37 -27.63
CA LYS A 118 32.41 -8.92 -27.40
C LYS A 118 32.31 -10.34 -26.85
N PRO A 119 33.29 -11.23 -27.11
CA PRO A 119 33.24 -12.62 -26.66
C PRO A 119 32.90 -12.77 -25.17
N ILE A 120 31.79 -13.44 -24.90
CA ILE A 120 31.25 -13.65 -23.55
C ILE A 120 31.88 -14.91 -22.95
N LYS A 121 32.38 -14.83 -21.71
CA LYS A 121 33.08 -15.93 -21.02
C LYS A 121 32.35 -16.50 -19.81
N TYR A 122 31.47 -15.72 -19.21
CA TYR A 122 30.85 -16.06 -17.93
C TYR A 122 29.34 -15.84 -18.01
N VAL A 123 28.59 -16.73 -17.35
CA VAL A 123 27.15 -16.61 -17.14
C VAL A 123 26.94 -16.31 -15.67
N GLY A 124 26.31 -15.17 -15.37
CA GLY A 124 25.99 -14.75 -14.01
C GLY A 124 24.48 -14.63 -13.83
N ILE A 125 23.95 -15.19 -12.74
CA ILE A 125 22.56 -15.02 -12.32
C ILE A 125 22.56 -14.06 -11.14
N GLU A 126 22.14 -12.82 -11.38
CA GLU A 126 21.97 -11.78 -10.36
C GLU A 126 20.48 -11.48 -10.23
N VAL A 127 19.91 -11.74 -9.05
CA VAL A 127 18.48 -11.58 -8.80
C VAL A 127 18.27 -11.08 -7.36
N TRP A 128 17.43 -10.05 -7.22
CA TRP A 128 16.90 -9.63 -5.93
C TRP A 128 15.62 -10.43 -5.58
N GLN A 129 15.60 -11.13 -4.45
CA GLN A 129 14.43 -11.92 -4.01
C GLN A 129 13.95 -11.50 -2.61
N VAL A 130 12.62 -11.36 -2.46
CA VAL A 130 11.96 -11.12 -1.16
C VAL A 130 11.56 -12.43 -0.47
N LYS A 131 11.22 -13.47 -1.23
CA LYS A 131 10.93 -14.83 -0.75
C LYS A 131 11.75 -15.82 -1.57
N ALA A 132 12.35 -16.79 -0.90
CA ALA A 132 13.06 -17.88 -1.56
C ALA A 132 12.08 -18.88 -2.20
N GLY A 133 12.52 -19.58 -3.24
CA GLY A 133 11.74 -20.63 -3.91
C GLY A 133 11.95 -20.74 -5.42
N SER A 134 12.67 -19.81 -6.05
CA SER A 134 13.01 -19.93 -7.47
C SER A 134 14.11 -20.96 -7.68
N VAL A 135 13.87 -21.87 -8.63
CA VAL A 135 14.85 -22.87 -9.10
C VAL A 135 15.21 -22.53 -10.54
N PHE A 136 16.51 -22.48 -10.83
CA PHE A 136 17.04 -22.30 -12.18
C PHE A 136 17.71 -23.60 -12.60
N ASP A 137 17.27 -24.17 -13.71
CA ASP A 137 17.84 -25.39 -14.31
C ASP A 137 17.86 -25.25 -15.84
N ASN A 138 18.54 -26.17 -16.53
CA ASN A 138 18.58 -26.30 -17.99
C ASN A 138 19.09 -25.04 -18.71
N ILE A 139 20.15 -24.41 -18.19
CA ILE A 139 20.78 -23.24 -18.82
C ILE A 139 21.48 -23.67 -20.12
N LEU A 140 20.92 -23.30 -21.27
CA LEU A 140 21.48 -23.56 -22.60
C LEU A 140 22.04 -22.28 -23.22
N VAL A 141 23.27 -22.33 -23.73
CA VAL A 141 23.90 -21.27 -24.52
C VAL A 141 24.34 -21.89 -25.85
N SER A 142 23.73 -21.45 -26.95
CA SER A 142 24.01 -21.97 -28.30
C SER A 142 23.80 -20.88 -29.35
N ASP A 143 24.48 -21.03 -30.48
CA ASP A 143 24.37 -20.23 -31.70
C ASP A 143 23.36 -20.79 -32.71
N ASP A 144 22.87 -22.01 -32.50
CA ASP A 144 21.94 -22.71 -33.39
C ASP A 144 20.49 -22.64 -32.86
N PRO A 145 19.57 -21.96 -33.58
CA PRO A 145 18.19 -21.82 -33.16
C PRO A 145 17.34 -23.08 -33.35
N GLU A 146 17.71 -23.98 -34.25
CA GLU A 146 17.04 -25.27 -34.44
C GLU A 146 17.37 -26.23 -33.30
N TYR A 147 18.64 -26.33 -32.92
CA TYR A 147 19.09 -27.14 -31.79
C TYR A 147 18.45 -26.67 -30.47
N ALA A 148 18.44 -25.36 -30.22
CA ALA A 148 17.80 -24.79 -29.04
C ALA A 148 16.31 -25.16 -28.93
N LYS A 149 15.59 -25.20 -30.06
CA LYS A 149 14.17 -25.59 -30.07
C LYS A 149 13.97 -27.07 -29.72
N GLN A 150 14.84 -27.96 -30.21
CA GLN A 150 14.75 -29.39 -29.91
C GLN A 150 14.94 -29.65 -28.41
N VAL A 151 15.98 -29.06 -27.80
CA VAL A 151 16.23 -29.18 -26.37
C VAL A 151 15.06 -28.63 -25.54
N VAL A 152 14.52 -27.48 -25.94
CA VAL A 152 13.32 -26.91 -25.28
C VAL A 152 12.13 -27.86 -25.39
N GLN A 153 11.88 -28.48 -26.54
CA GLN A 153 10.76 -29.42 -26.70
C GLN A 153 10.92 -30.65 -25.80
N GLU A 154 12.12 -31.22 -25.71
CA GLU A 154 12.39 -32.37 -24.84
C GLU A 154 12.21 -32.04 -23.36
N VAL A 155 12.76 -30.90 -22.90
CA VAL A 155 12.64 -30.46 -21.50
C VAL A 155 11.18 -30.14 -21.14
N PHE A 156 10.45 -29.45 -22.02
CA PHE A 156 9.07 -29.07 -21.74
C PHE A 156 8.10 -30.26 -21.78
N ALA A 157 8.41 -31.33 -22.53
CA ALA A 157 7.61 -32.55 -22.53
C ALA A 157 7.60 -33.23 -21.15
N ASN A 158 8.71 -33.18 -20.41
CA ASN A 158 8.82 -33.80 -19.08
C ASN A 158 8.22 -32.93 -17.96
N ARG A 159 8.04 -31.63 -18.21
CA ARG A 159 7.58 -30.65 -17.21
C ARG A 159 6.22 -30.98 -16.60
N GLU A 160 5.30 -31.55 -17.37
CA GLU A 160 3.96 -31.89 -16.86
C GLU A 160 4.04 -33.02 -15.84
N ILE A 161 4.86 -34.04 -16.11
CA ILE A 161 5.11 -35.17 -15.21
C ILE A 161 5.78 -34.68 -13.92
N GLU A 162 6.80 -33.84 -14.04
CA GLU A 162 7.50 -33.25 -12.89
C GLU A 162 6.58 -32.39 -12.02
N LYS A 163 5.69 -31.62 -12.65
CA LYS A 163 4.71 -30.79 -11.95
C LYS A 163 3.72 -31.64 -11.15
N GLU A 164 3.19 -32.71 -11.74
CA GLU A 164 2.27 -33.62 -11.04
C GLU A 164 2.96 -34.29 -9.86
N ALA A 165 4.18 -34.79 -10.05
CA ALA A 165 4.98 -35.38 -8.98
C ALA A 165 5.29 -34.37 -7.85
N PHE A 166 5.57 -33.11 -8.20
CA PHE A 166 5.80 -32.03 -7.23
C PHE A 166 4.53 -31.69 -6.44
N GLU A 167 3.38 -31.56 -7.11
CA GLU A 167 2.11 -31.30 -6.45
C GLU A 167 1.69 -32.45 -5.51
N GLU A 168 1.94 -33.70 -5.88
CA GLU A 168 1.72 -34.85 -5.02
C GLU A 168 2.63 -34.82 -3.79
N ALA A 169 3.93 -34.58 -3.98
CA ALA A 169 4.89 -34.45 -2.88
C ALA A 169 4.52 -33.29 -1.94
N GLU A 170 4.05 -32.16 -2.47
CA GLU A 170 3.63 -31.01 -1.68
C GLU A 170 2.34 -31.32 -0.88
N LYS A 171 1.37 -32.03 -1.47
CA LYS A 171 0.18 -32.49 -0.76
C LYS A 171 0.53 -33.44 0.39
N ILE A 172 1.47 -34.37 0.16
CA ILE A 172 1.96 -35.29 1.20
C ILE A 172 2.65 -34.52 2.33
N ARG A 173 3.53 -33.57 2.00
CA ARG A 173 4.21 -32.72 3.00
C ARG A 173 3.21 -31.95 3.84
N LYS A 174 2.26 -31.28 3.18
CA LYS A 174 1.22 -30.50 3.85
C LYS A 174 0.32 -31.37 4.74
N ALA A 175 -0.08 -32.54 4.27
CA ALA A 175 -0.86 -33.48 5.07
C ALA A 175 -0.10 -33.98 6.31
N ARG A 176 1.22 -34.23 6.19
CA ARG A 176 2.08 -34.60 7.33
C ARG A 176 2.20 -33.47 8.34
N GLU A 177 2.43 -32.24 7.88
CA GLU A 177 2.51 -31.05 8.74
C GLU A 177 1.19 -30.79 9.47
N GLU A 178 0.05 -30.96 8.79
CA GLU A 178 -1.28 -30.80 9.39
C GLU A 178 -1.57 -31.90 10.43
N GLN A 179 -1.20 -33.16 10.15
CA GLN A 179 -1.31 -34.24 11.13
C GLN A 179 -0.44 -33.99 12.37
N GLU A 180 0.77 -33.49 12.19
CA GLU A 180 1.67 -33.15 13.30
C GLU A 180 1.12 -31.97 14.12
N ALA A 181 0.63 -30.92 13.46
CA ALA A 181 -0.01 -29.80 14.11
C ALA A 181 -1.27 -30.22 14.89
N GLU A 182 -2.08 -31.12 14.34
CA GLU A 182 -3.28 -31.64 15.01
C GLU A 182 -2.92 -32.52 16.21
N ARG A 183 -1.89 -33.37 16.11
CA ARG A 183 -1.36 -34.13 17.25
C ARG A 183 -0.85 -33.20 18.35
N ALA A 184 -0.13 -32.14 17.99
CA ALA A 184 0.36 -31.14 18.95
C ALA A 184 -0.81 -30.38 19.63
N ARG A 185 -1.89 -30.06 18.89
CA ARG A 185 -3.11 -29.46 19.46
C ARG A 185 -3.79 -30.40 20.44
N GLN A 186 -4.00 -31.66 20.07
CA GLN A 186 -4.63 -32.67 20.93
C GLN A 186 -3.81 -32.95 22.19
N GLU A 187 -2.47 -33.04 22.06
CA GLU A 187 -1.58 -33.16 23.21
C GLU A 187 -1.64 -31.92 24.10
N GLY A 188 -1.66 -30.72 23.50
CA GLY A 188 -1.84 -29.45 24.22
C GLY A 188 -3.16 -29.39 24.99
N GLU A 189 -4.27 -29.80 24.39
CA GLU A 189 -5.57 -29.90 25.04
C GLU A 189 -5.58 -30.94 26.16
N ARG A 190 -5.00 -32.13 25.93
CA ARG A 190 -4.88 -33.17 26.95
C ARG A 190 -4.10 -32.67 28.15
N ARG A 191 -2.93 -32.04 27.94
CA ARG A 191 -2.14 -31.40 29.00
C ARG A 191 -2.94 -30.32 29.75
N ARG A 192 -3.76 -29.54 29.04
CA ARG A 192 -4.64 -28.53 29.66
C ARG A 192 -5.73 -29.16 30.53
N ARG A 193 -6.35 -30.26 30.07
CA ARG A 193 -7.35 -31.03 30.84
C ARG A 193 -6.73 -31.66 32.08
N GLU A 194 -5.58 -32.33 31.97
CA GLU A 194 -4.86 -32.92 33.10
C GLU A 194 -4.50 -31.87 34.17
N ARG A 195 -3.96 -30.71 33.77
CA ARG A 195 -3.72 -29.58 34.69
C ARG A 195 -5.00 -29.05 35.36
N GLY A 196 -6.13 -29.08 34.65
CA GLY A 196 -7.45 -28.71 35.19
C GLY A 196 -7.97 -29.73 36.21
N TYR A 197 -7.84 -31.02 35.94
CA TYR A 197 -8.16 -32.11 36.88
C TYR A 197 -7.32 -32.02 38.15
N ASP A 198 -6.01 -31.78 38.05
CA ASP A 198 -5.13 -31.60 39.22
C ASP A 198 -5.52 -30.41 40.10
N ARG A 199 -5.98 -29.31 39.50
CA ARG A 199 -6.44 -28.12 40.23
C ARG A 199 -7.76 -28.42 40.95
N HIS A 200 -8.71 -29.09 40.28
CA HIS A 200 -10.01 -29.42 40.87
C HIS A 200 -9.91 -30.51 41.95
N SER A 201 -9.07 -31.53 41.74
CA SER A 201 -8.78 -32.59 42.72
C SER A 201 -8.12 -32.01 43.97
N ARG A 202 -7.09 -31.15 43.82
CA ARG A 202 -6.48 -30.45 44.97
C ARG A 202 -7.47 -29.58 45.76
N TYR A 203 -8.43 -28.95 45.07
CA TYR A 203 -9.47 -28.17 45.73
C TYR A 203 -10.46 -29.07 46.49
N ARG A 204 -10.93 -30.16 45.86
CA ARG A 204 -11.85 -31.13 46.48
C ARG A 204 -11.24 -31.81 47.72
N ASP A 205 -9.97 -32.22 47.66
CA ASP A 205 -9.30 -32.85 48.80
C ASP A 205 -9.08 -31.88 49.96
N ARG A 206 -8.83 -30.59 49.67
CA ARG A 206 -8.72 -29.56 50.72
C ARG A 206 -10.02 -29.40 51.51
N TYR A 207 -11.18 -29.49 50.86
CA TYR A 207 -12.47 -29.39 51.55
C TYR A 207 -12.89 -30.69 52.23
N ARG A 208 -12.46 -31.85 51.73
CA ARG A 208 -12.77 -33.15 52.35
C ARG A 208 -12.01 -33.40 53.65
N LYS A 209 -10.85 -32.75 53.82
CA LYS A 209 -10.00 -32.88 55.02
C LYS A 209 -10.42 -31.98 56.19
N HIS A 210 -11.34 -31.04 55.98
CA HIS A 210 -11.82 -30.16 57.03
C HIS A 210 -13.07 -30.76 57.69
N ASN A 211 -12.85 -31.79 58.53
CA ASN A 211 -13.87 -32.26 59.45
C ASN A 211 -13.87 -31.31 60.67
N PRO A 212 -14.97 -30.59 60.99
CA PRO A 212 -14.98 -29.56 62.05
C PRO A 212 -14.77 -30.08 63.50
N ARG A 213 -14.42 -31.35 63.69
CA ARG A 213 -14.28 -31.99 65.01
C ARG A 213 -12.89 -31.88 65.64
N ASP A 214 -11.88 -31.46 64.88
CA ASP A 214 -10.49 -31.45 65.35
C ASP A 214 -10.05 -30.13 66.03
N TYR A 215 -11.01 -29.28 66.46
CA TYR A 215 -10.71 -27.93 66.99
C TYR A 215 -10.61 -27.83 68.52
N TRP A 216 -10.68 -28.94 69.27
CA TRP A 216 -10.81 -28.87 70.75
C TRP A 216 -9.73 -29.60 71.57
N ASP A 217 -8.70 -30.21 70.96
CA ASP A 217 -7.78 -31.09 71.70
C ASP A 217 -6.42 -30.48 72.10
N ASP A 218 -6.16 -29.19 71.90
CA ASP A 218 -4.80 -28.62 72.12
C ASP A 218 -4.71 -27.46 73.13
N TYR A 219 -5.53 -27.50 74.19
CA TYR A 219 -5.35 -26.63 75.36
C TYR A 219 -5.31 -27.50 76.62
N HIS A 220 -4.12 -27.63 77.22
CA HIS A 220 -3.79 -27.83 78.65
C HIS A 220 -2.45 -28.59 78.75
N ASP A 221 -1.43 -28.18 79.50
CA ASP A 221 -1.03 -26.95 80.18
C ASP A 221 0.41 -27.20 80.66
N GLU A 222 1.13 -26.12 80.91
CA GLU A 222 2.51 -26.05 81.41
C GLU A 222 2.72 -26.71 82.79
N LEU A 223 3.86 -27.41 82.98
CA LEU A 223 4.86 -27.30 84.09
C LEU A 223 5.71 -28.56 84.27
#